data_AF-A0A8C1ZKK8-F1
#
_entry.id   AF-A0A8C1ZKK8-F1
#
_cell.length_a   1.000
_cell.length_b   1.000
_cell.length_c   1.000
_cell.angle_alpha   90.00
_cell.angle_beta   90.00
_cell.angle_gamma   90.00
#
_symmetry.space_group_name_H-M   'P 1'
#
loop_
_entity.id
_entity.type
_entity.pdbx_description
1 polymer ?
#
loop_
_entity_poly.entity_id
_entity_poly.type
_entity_poly.pdbx_seq_one_letter_code
_entity_poly.pdbx_strand_id
1 'polypeptide(L)'
;MLLTLPDRHSGYFGLELHSFSEHAGSKRFEINPQKKKRFEIICNVTGLEMCDLAVLTVRLVRSFEHRNFKPVVYKDVNLDQTVEEFISFVTQDVSTRAGLPPPFKKFDYDTMKIIHQPHGAKTNELVMSLEDDETLILRDGCRLRACGVANETELAFFKMADYEKFKANPQTEW
;
A
#
# COMPACT_ATOMS: atom_id res chain seq x y z
N MET A 1 48.97 -25.16 18.87
CA MET A 1 47.98 -24.41 18.05
C MET A 1 46.94 -25.43 17.61
N LEU A 2 45.83 -25.58 18.34
CA LEU A 2 44.52 -24.92 18.07
C LEU A 2 44.09 -25.13 16.60
N LEU A 3 42.96 -25.73 16.21
CA LEU A 3 41.76 -26.27 16.84
C LEU A 3 41.01 -27.16 15.79
N THR A 4 40.32 -28.20 16.28
CA THR A 4 38.98 -28.73 15.88
C THR A 4 38.70 -29.33 14.47
N LEU A 5 38.35 -30.63 14.50
CA LEU A 5 37.41 -31.39 13.64
C LEU A 5 35.96 -30.81 13.69
N PRO A 6 34.91 -31.42 13.07
CA PRO A 6 34.71 -31.90 11.69
C PRO A 6 33.33 -31.49 11.07
N ASP A 7 33.18 -31.75 9.75
CA ASP A 7 32.01 -32.22 8.97
C ASP A 7 30.55 -32.00 9.44
N ARG A 8 29.70 -31.42 8.57
CA ARG A 8 28.35 -31.94 8.26
C ARG A 8 27.64 -31.23 7.10
N HIS A 9 27.54 -31.96 6.00
CA HIS A 9 26.34 -32.23 5.19
C HIS A 9 25.12 -31.27 5.19
N SER A 10 24.66 -31.04 3.95
CA SER A 10 23.26 -31.21 3.50
C SER A 10 22.30 -30.03 3.63
N GLY A 11 21.78 -29.60 2.48
CA GLY A 11 20.41 -29.08 2.39
C GLY A 11 20.19 -28.01 1.34
N TYR A 12 20.28 -28.38 0.06
CA TYR A 12 19.45 -27.73 -0.97
C TYR A 12 17.99 -27.90 -0.56
N PHE A 13 17.28 -26.81 -0.27
CA PHE A 13 15.82 -26.85 -0.09
C PHE A 13 15.18 -26.06 -1.23
N GLY A 14 14.57 -26.83 -2.13
CA GLY A 14 13.87 -26.36 -3.32
C GLY A 14 12.63 -25.55 -2.97
N LEU A 15 12.36 -24.56 -3.82
CA LEU A 15 11.09 -23.86 -3.91
C LEU A 15 10.10 -24.79 -4.62
N GLU A 16 9.36 -25.59 -3.85
CA GLU A 16 8.17 -26.27 -4.37
C GLU A 16 6.98 -25.31 -4.27
N LEU A 17 6.65 -24.71 -5.42
CA LEU A 17 5.37 -24.05 -5.68
C LEU A 17 4.29 -25.13 -5.76
N HIS A 18 3.55 -25.34 -4.67
CA HIS A 18 2.30 -26.07 -4.73
C HIS A 18 1.12 -25.12 -4.66
N SER A 19 0.48 -24.95 -5.80
CA SER A 19 -0.85 -24.38 -5.98
C SER A 19 -1.85 -25.10 -5.07
N PHE A 20 -2.71 -24.36 -4.36
CA PHE A 20 -3.89 -24.96 -3.74
C PHE A 20 -5.16 -24.17 -4.05
N SER A 21 -6.16 -24.96 -4.43
CA SER A 21 -7.45 -24.66 -5.01
C SER A 21 -8.46 -24.06 -4.02
N GLU A 22 -9.52 -23.49 -4.60
CA GLU A 22 -10.66 -22.75 -4.03
C GLU A 22 -11.42 -23.48 -2.92
N HIS A 23 -12.02 -22.73 -1.97
CA HIS A 23 -13.48 -22.67 -1.76
C HIS A 23 -13.89 -21.66 -0.66
N ALA A 24 -15.02 -21.00 -0.96
CA ALA A 24 -15.93 -20.14 -0.19
C ALA A 24 -15.63 -19.76 1.27
N GLY A 25 -15.71 -18.44 1.53
CA GLY A 25 -15.90 -17.90 2.87
C GLY A 25 -15.22 -16.55 3.03
N SER A 26 -15.99 -15.54 3.45
CA SER A 26 -15.52 -14.19 3.80
C SER A 26 -14.19 -14.22 4.56
N LYS A 27 -13.07 -13.96 3.86
CA LYS A 27 -11.75 -13.88 4.49
C LYS A 27 -11.49 -12.43 4.90
N ARG A 28 -11.74 -12.17 6.19
CA ARG A 28 -10.96 -11.19 6.94
C ARG A 28 -9.49 -11.43 6.58
N PHE A 29 -8.81 -10.44 6.01
CA PHE A 29 -7.38 -10.53 5.74
C PHE A 29 -6.66 -10.68 7.08
N GLU A 30 -6.48 -11.93 7.48
CA GLU A 30 -5.70 -12.33 8.63
C GLU A 30 -4.26 -12.37 8.15
N ILE A 31 -3.48 -11.37 8.54
CA ILE A 31 -2.04 -11.33 8.32
C ILE A 31 -1.49 -12.65 8.88
N ASN A 32 -0.85 -13.44 8.03
CA ASN A 32 -0.38 -14.78 8.36
C ASN A 32 0.36 -14.75 9.72
N PRO A 33 -0.10 -15.48 10.76
CA PRO A 33 0.49 -15.44 12.08
C PRO A 33 1.95 -15.93 12.09
N GLN A 34 2.40 -16.70 11.09
CA GLN A 34 3.81 -17.05 10.89
C GLN A 34 4.65 -15.88 10.36
N LYS A 35 4.10 -15.04 9.48
CA LYS A 35 4.77 -13.80 9.03
C LYS A 35 4.77 -12.74 10.14
N LYS A 36 3.68 -12.66 10.92
CA LYS A 36 3.56 -11.81 12.11
C LYS A 36 4.53 -12.22 13.21
N LYS A 37 4.60 -13.51 13.55
CA LYS A 37 5.60 -14.06 14.49
C LYS A 37 7.02 -13.86 13.98
N ARG A 38 7.28 -14.01 12.69
CA ARG A 38 8.64 -13.83 12.14
C ARG A 38 9.08 -12.36 12.22
N PHE A 39 8.19 -11.40 12.01
CA PHE A 39 8.46 -9.98 12.26
C PHE A 39 8.65 -9.70 13.76
N GLU A 40 7.77 -10.20 14.61
CA GLU A 40 7.80 -9.98 16.07
C GLU A 40 9.02 -10.64 16.76
N ILE A 41 9.48 -11.80 16.27
CA ILE A 41 10.67 -12.50 16.75
C ILE A 41 11.95 -11.81 16.29
N ILE A 42 11.99 -11.22 15.08
CA ILE A 42 13.17 -10.47 14.61
C ILE A 42 13.34 -9.17 15.43
N CYS A 43 12.26 -8.45 15.74
CA CYS A 43 12.32 -7.23 16.55
C CYS A 43 12.87 -7.46 17.97
N ASN A 44 12.57 -8.60 18.60
CA ASN A 44 13.01 -8.89 19.98
C ASN A 44 14.50 -9.28 20.09
N VAL A 45 15.17 -9.65 19.00
CA VAL A 45 16.58 -10.10 19.02
C VAL A 45 17.54 -8.98 18.59
N THR A 46 17.07 -7.95 17.88
CA THR A 46 17.94 -6.93 17.26
C THR A 46 17.74 -5.50 17.75
N GLY A 47 17.12 -5.25 18.92
CA GLY A 47 17.06 -3.89 19.51
C GLY A 47 16.72 -2.77 18.53
N LEU A 48 15.88 -3.07 17.53
CA LEU A 48 15.64 -2.23 16.37
C LEU A 48 14.40 -1.39 16.65
N GLU A 49 14.50 -0.11 16.29
CA GLU A 49 13.49 0.94 16.50
C GLU A 49 12.05 0.47 16.34
N MET A 50 11.16 1.02 17.18
CA MET A 50 9.72 0.84 17.06
C MET A 50 9.29 1.21 15.63
N CYS A 51 8.99 0.20 14.81
CA CYS A 51 8.36 0.42 13.52
C CYS A 51 7.03 1.11 13.77
N ASP A 52 6.91 2.39 13.39
CA ASP A 52 5.65 3.12 13.44
C ASP A 52 4.66 2.49 12.46
N LEU A 53 3.86 1.57 12.97
CA LEU A 53 2.75 0.97 12.26
C LEU A 53 1.61 1.97 12.19
N ALA A 54 1.23 2.34 10.98
CA ALA A 54 0.15 3.28 10.70
C ALA A 54 -1.09 2.57 10.12
N VAL A 55 -2.24 3.16 10.38
CA VAL A 55 -3.48 2.85 9.66
C VAL A 55 -3.64 3.89 8.55
N LEU A 56 -3.67 3.45 7.29
CA LEU A 56 -3.85 4.33 6.14
C LEU A 56 -5.16 4.01 5.43
N THR A 57 -5.81 5.03 4.89
CA THR A 57 -6.97 4.84 4.00
C THR A 57 -6.58 5.23 2.59
N VAL A 58 -6.65 4.29 1.65
CA VAL A 58 -6.35 4.53 0.23
C VAL A 58 -7.65 4.56 -0.55
N ARG A 59 -7.97 5.70 -1.17
CA ARG A 59 -9.08 5.85 -2.11
C ARG A 59 -8.61 5.46 -3.50
N LEU A 60 -9.08 4.32 -3.99
CA LEU A 60 -8.87 3.91 -5.37
C LEU A 60 -9.72 4.79 -6.26
N VAL A 61 -9.12 5.70 -7.03
CA VAL A 61 -9.84 6.61 -7.93
C VAL A 61 -9.83 6.01 -9.33
N ARG A 62 -11.01 5.63 -9.82
CA ARG A 62 -11.18 5.08 -11.17
C ARG A 62 -11.48 6.17 -12.21
N SER A 63 -12.16 7.23 -11.80
CA SER A 63 -12.50 8.35 -12.71
C SER A 63 -12.71 9.62 -11.90
N PHE A 64 -12.00 10.66 -12.29
CA PHE A 64 -12.12 12.01 -11.75
C PHE A 64 -13.44 12.67 -12.20
N GLU A 65 -13.77 12.54 -13.48
CA GLU A 65 -14.96 13.11 -14.13
C GLU A 65 -16.25 12.67 -13.45
N HIS A 66 -16.42 11.36 -13.22
CA HIS A 66 -17.60 10.77 -12.57
C HIS A 66 -17.50 10.68 -11.05
N ARG A 67 -16.42 11.20 -10.46
CA ARG A 67 -16.14 11.09 -9.02
C ARG A 67 -16.19 9.67 -8.48
N ASN A 68 -15.74 8.71 -9.29
CA ASN A 68 -15.83 7.29 -8.97
C ASN A 68 -14.59 6.83 -8.21
N PHE A 69 -14.74 6.65 -6.90
CA PHE A 69 -13.68 6.11 -6.04
C PHE A 69 -14.18 5.07 -5.05
N LYS A 70 -13.26 4.24 -4.56
CA LYS A 70 -13.53 3.25 -3.51
C LYS A 70 -12.48 3.35 -2.40
N PRO A 71 -12.86 3.69 -1.16
CA PRO A 71 -11.91 3.70 -0.04
C PRO A 71 -11.58 2.28 0.41
N VAL A 72 -10.30 2.07 0.71
CA VAL A 72 -9.73 0.82 1.19
C VAL A 72 -8.81 1.13 2.37
N VAL A 73 -9.09 0.52 3.52
CA VAL A 73 -8.26 0.72 4.72
C VAL A 73 -7.18 -0.36 4.80
N TYR A 74 -5.94 0.09 4.98
CA TYR A 74 -4.75 -0.72 5.24
C TYR A 74 -4.29 -0.48 6.68
N LYS A 75 -4.10 -1.57 7.42
CA LYS A 75 -3.63 -1.54 8.81
C LYS A 75 -2.22 -2.07 8.88
N ASP A 76 -1.50 -1.70 9.94
CA ASP A 76 -0.13 -2.16 10.19
C ASP A 76 0.84 -1.80 9.04
N VAL A 77 0.68 -0.60 8.45
CA VAL A 77 1.54 -0.11 7.38
C VAL A 77 2.82 0.46 7.97
N ASN A 78 3.98 -0.02 7.52
CA ASN A 78 5.27 0.54 7.94
C ASN A 78 5.52 1.89 7.24
N LEU A 79 5.66 2.97 7.99
CA LEU A 79 5.93 4.31 7.43
C LEU A 79 7.38 4.51 6.93
N ASP A 80 8.31 3.62 7.28
CA ASP A 80 9.70 3.65 6.78
C ASP A 80 9.88 2.92 5.45
N GLN A 81 8.87 2.20 4.96
CA GLN A 81 8.93 1.61 3.63
C GLN A 81 8.90 2.70 2.54
N THR A 82 9.41 2.35 1.37
CA THR A 82 9.40 3.27 0.22
C THR A 82 7.99 3.38 -0.38
N VAL A 83 7.73 4.50 -1.05
CA VAL A 83 6.49 4.72 -1.79
C VAL A 83 6.25 3.61 -2.83
N GLU A 84 7.29 3.19 -3.55
CA GLU A 84 7.22 2.17 -4.61
C GLU A 84 6.84 0.78 -4.08
N GLU A 85 7.40 0.39 -2.92
CA GLU A 85 7.03 -0.85 -2.23
C GLU A 85 5.57 -0.82 -1.83
N PHE A 86 5.09 0.30 -1.29
CA PHE A 86 3.71 0.45 -0.87
C PHE A 86 2.74 0.45 -2.08
N ILE A 87 3.07 1.15 -3.17
CA ILE A 87 2.30 1.13 -4.43
C ILE A 87 2.22 -0.29 -4.98
N SER A 88 3.34 -1.01 -5.05
CA SER A 88 3.38 -2.39 -5.54
C SER A 88 2.51 -3.31 -4.68
N PHE A 89 2.59 -3.16 -3.36
CA PHE A 89 1.77 -3.91 -2.42
C PHE A 89 0.28 -3.64 -2.62
N VAL A 90 -0.13 -2.37 -2.68
CA VAL A 90 -1.53 -1.98 -2.88
C VAL A 90 -2.04 -2.46 -4.23
N THR A 91 -1.26 -2.34 -5.30
CA THR A 91 -1.62 -2.82 -6.64
C THR A 91 -1.92 -4.32 -6.65
N GLN A 92 -1.03 -5.12 -6.05
CA GLN A 92 -1.21 -6.56 -5.94
C GLN A 92 -2.43 -6.94 -5.08
N ASP A 93 -2.64 -6.23 -3.96
CA ASP A 93 -3.83 -6.41 -3.12
C ASP A 93 -5.09 -6.11 -3.92
N VAL A 94 -5.17 -4.96 -4.61
CA VAL A 94 -6.34 -4.53 -5.38
C VAL A 94 -6.72 -5.57 -6.45
N SER A 95 -5.75 -6.10 -7.20
CA SER A 95 -6.01 -7.10 -8.23
C SER A 95 -6.58 -8.40 -7.65
N THR A 96 -6.16 -8.80 -6.44
CA THR A 96 -6.53 -10.08 -5.83
C THR A 96 -7.69 -9.99 -4.83
N ARG A 97 -7.98 -8.81 -4.29
CA ARG A 97 -8.91 -8.58 -3.19
C ARG A 97 -10.34 -8.98 -3.54
N ALA A 98 -10.91 -9.87 -2.73
CA ALA A 98 -12.33 -10.21 -2.82
C ALA A 98 -13.18 -9.00 -2.40
N GLY A 99 -14.26 -8.71 -3.14
CA GLY A 99 -15.19 -7.61 -2.85
C GLY A 99 -14.89 -6.27 -3.54
N LEU A 100 -13.76 -6.14 -4.26
CA LEU A 100 -13.58 -5.02 -5.18
C LEU A 100 -14.25 -5.30 -6.53
N PRO A 101 -14.96 -4.32 -7.13
CA PRO A 101 -15.57 -4.52 -8.44
C PRO A 101 -14.50 -4.73 -9.52
N PRO A 102 -14.76 -5.56 -10.55
CA PRO A 102 -13.86 -5.74 -11.69
C PRO A 102 -13.27 -4.44 -12.30
N PRO A 103 -14.01 -3.33 -12.45
CA PRO A 103 -13.44 -2.09 -12.98
C PRO A 103 -12.32 -1.51 -12.12
N PHE A 104 -12.34 -1.69 -10.79
CA PHE A 104 -11.25 -1.24 -9.94
C PHE A 104 -10.05 -2.18 -9.96
N LYS A 105 -10.25 -3.46 -10.30
CA LYS A 105 -9.17 -4.47 -10.36
C LYS A 105 -8.38 -4.44 -11.66
N LYS A 106 -9.06 -4.11 -12.76
CA LYS A 106 -8.49 -4.05 -14.12
C LYS A 106 -7.90 -2.68 -14.46
N PHE A 107 -8.05 -1.71 -13.56
CA PHE A 107 -7.54 -0.37 -13.76
C PHE A 107 -6.08 -0.29 -13.31
N ASP A 108 -5.26 0.36 -14.12
CA ASP A 108 -3.85 0.58 -13.81
C ASP A 108 -3.73 1.84 -12.95
N TYR A 109 -3.19 1.67 -11.75
CA TYR A 109 -2.86 2.76 -10.85
C TYR A 109 -1.35 2.91 -10.78
N ASP A 110 -0.86 4.13 -10.80
CA ASP A 110 0.58 4.42 -10.81
C ASP A 110 0.99 5.45 -9.76
N THR A 111 0.09 6.35 -9.36
CA THR A 111 0.43 7.52 -8.54
C THR A 111 -0.44 7.60 -7.30
N MET A 112 0.19 7.93 -6.17
CA MET A 112 -0.49 8.22 -4.91
C MET A 112 -0.36 9.71 -4.55
N LYS A 113 -1.44 10.29 -4.02
CA LYS A 113 -1.49 11.66 -3.50
C LYS A 113 -2.14 11.70 -2.13
N ILE A 114 -1.57 12.47 -1.19
CA ILE A 114 -2.19 12.77 0.11
C ILE A 114 -3.40 13.67 -0.12
N ILE A 115 -4.56 13.25 0.37
CA ILE A 115 -5.82 14.02 0.27
C ILE A 115 -6.32 14.51 1.63
N HIS A 116 -5.92 13.85 2.72
CA HIS A 116 -6.25 14.28 4.07
C HIS A 116 -5.19 13.80 5.05
N GLN A 117 -4.80 14.67 5.96
CA GLN A 117 -3.95 14.34 7.11
C GLN A 117 -4.75 14.52 8.40
N PRO A 118 -4.48 13.72 9.43
CA PRO A 118 -5.08 13.94 10.74
C PRO A 118 -4.64 15.32 11.24
N HIS A 119 -5.60 16.15 11.65
CA HIS A 119 -5.41 17.55 12.03
C HIS A 119 -5.11 18.55 10.88
N GLY A 120 -5.12 18.10 9.63
CA GLY A 120 -5.12 18.97 8.46
C GLY A 120 -6.51 19.52 8.11
N ALA A 121 -6.57 20.59 7.32
CA ALA A 121 -7.83 21.06 6.77
C ALA A 121 -8.42 19.97 5.86
N LYS A 122 -9.66 19.56 6.15
CA LYS A 122 -10.39 18.63 5.27
C LYS A 122 -10.81 19.39 4.01
N THR A 123 -10.31 18.98 2.86
CA THR A 123 -10.76 19.56 1.58
C THR A 123 -12.22 19.16 1.33
N ASN A 124 -13.06 20.09 0.88
CA ASN A 124 -14.46 19.81 0.47
C ASN A 124 -14.56 19.03 -0.85
N GLU A 125 -13.43 18.77 -1.50
CA GLU A 125 -13.28 17.96 -2.71
C GLU A 125 -13.63 16.49 -2.44
N LEU A 126 -14.66 15.97 -3.13
CA LEU A 126 -15.14 14.60 -2.91
C LEU A 126 -14.16 13.52 -3.41
N VAL A 127 -13.41 13.83 -4.47
CA VAL A 127 -12.51 12.87 -5.13
C VAL A 127 -11.07 13.11 -4.70
N MET A 128 -10.55 14.30 -5.03
CA MET A 128 -9.16 14.72 -4.83
C MET A 128 -9.04 16.19 -5.25
N SER A 129 -8.33 17.03 -4.47
CA SER A 129 -8.01 18.41 -4.89
C SER A 129 -6.96 18.42 -6.00
N LEU A 130 -7.02 19.42 -6.90
CA LEU A 130 -6.00 19.70 -7.93
C LEU A 130 -4.84 20.56 -7.42
N GLU A 131 -4.90 21.00 -6.17
CA GLU A 131 -3.93 21.90 -5.56
C GLU A 131 -2.75 21.14 -4.92
N ASP A 132 -1.63 21.84 -4.74
CA ASP A 132 -0.46 21.40 -3.97
C ASP A 132 0.12 20.03 -4.44
N ASP A 133 0.14 19.81 -5.75
CA ASP A 133 0.64 18.55 -6.35
C ASP A 133 2.11 18.27 -6.02
N GLU A 134 2.94 19.32 -5.92
CA GLU A 134 4.39 19.18 -5.74
C GLU A 134 4.78 18.60 -4.37
N THR A 135 3.91 18.75 -3.39
CA THR A 135 4.12 18.36 -1.98
C THR A 135 3.28 17.14 -1.61
N LEU A 136 2.06 17.03 -2.14
CA LEU A 136 1.10 15.99 -1.77
C LEU A 136 1.23 14.74 -2.63
N ILE A 137 1.77 14.83 -3.85
CA ILE A 137 2.05 13.64 -4.67
C ILE A 137 3.28 12.93 -4.13
N LEU A 138 3.12 11.64 -3.82
CA LEU A 138 4.19 10.82 -3.28
C LEU A 138 5.22 10.54 -4.39
N ARG A 139 6.45 11.01 -4.19
CA ARG A 139 7.57 10.75 -5.10
C ARG A 139 8.14 9.34 -4.90
N ASP A 140 8.56 8.72 -5.99
CA ASP A 140 9.36 7.50 -5.98
C ASP A 140 10.69 7.69 -5.21
N GLY A 141 11.28 6.60 -4.72
CA GLY A 141 12.51 6.62 -3.93
C GLY A 141 12.40 7.26 -2.52
N CYS A 142 11.30 7.93 -2.18
CA CYS A 142 11.09 8.52 -0.86
C CYS A 142 10.39 7.52 0.09
N ARG A 143 10.61 7.68 1.40
CA ARG A 143 9.84 6.96 2.43
C ARG A 143 8.46 7.58 2.60
N LEU A 144 7.45 6.78 2.95
CA LEU A 144 6.09 7.28 3.22
C LEU A 144 6.10 8.44 4.23
N ARG A 145 6.83 8.26 5.34
CA ARG A 145 7.00 9.30 6.38
C ARG A 145 7.63 10.59 5.85
N ALA A 146 8.64 10.47 4.98
CA ALA A 146 9.34 11.60 4.39
C ALA A 146 8.46 12.37 3.39
N CYS A 147 7.50 11.68 2.77
CA CYS A 147 6.45 12.28 1.94
C CYS A 147 5.31 12.89 2.76
N GLY A 148 5.39 12.93 4.10
CA GLY A 148 4.35 13.50 4.96
C GLY A 148 3.20 12.54 5.28
N VAL A 149 3.35 11.23 5.03
CA VAL A 149 2.35 10.23 5.45
C VAL A 149 2.51 9.94 6.94
N ALA A 150 1.41 10.07 7.68
CA ALA A 150 1.31 9.75 9.10
C ALA A 150 0.19 8.73 9.36
N ASN A 151 0.07 8.25 10.60
CA ASN A 151 -1.08 7.45 11.02
C ASN A 151 -2.40 8.17 10.68
N GLU A 152 -3.41 7.44 10.22
CA GLU A 152 -4.73 7.95 9.79
C GLU A 152 -4.73 8.87 8.56
N THR A 153 -3.62 8.93 7.82
CA THR A 153 -3.58 9.66 6.54
C THR A 153 -4.49 9.00 5.50
N GLU A 154 -5.24 9.82 4.78
CA GLU A 154 -5.96 9.40 3.58
C GLU A 154 -5.13 9.72 2.33
N LEU A 155 -4.90 8.69 1.54
CA LEU A 155 -4.24 8.73 0.24
C LEU A 155 -5.28 8.49 -0.84
N ALA A 156 -5.07 9.05 -2.02
CA ALA A 156 -5.77 8.66 -3.22
C ALA A 156 -4.81 8.02 -4.20
N PHE A 157 -5.23 6.91 -4.82
CA PHE A 157 -4.44 6.11 -5.75
C PHE A 157 -5.12 6.14 -7.12
N PHE A 158 -4.39 6.59 -8.13
CA PHE A 158 -4.94 6.95 -9.44
C PHE A 158 -3.89 6.76 -10.55
N LYS A 159 -4.31 7.03 -11.79
CA LYS A 159 -3.46 7.06 -12.96
C LYS A 159 -3.06 8.48 -13.30
N MET A 160 -1.76 8.79 -13.33
CA MET A 160 -1.26 10.15 -13.57
C MET A 160 -1.78 10.72 -14.89
N ALA A 161 -1.82 9.91 -15.95
CA ALA A 161 -2.30 10.35 -17.26
C ALA A 161 -3.77 10.81 -17.23
N ASP A 162 -4.62 10.13 -16.45
CA ASP A 162 -6.03 10.53 -16.31
C ASP A 162 -6.17 11.80 -15.46
N TYR A 163 -5.29 11.97 -14.47
CA TYR A 163 -5.22 13.18 -13.66
C TYR A 163 -4.80 14.40 -14.48
N GLU A 164 -3.73 14.30 -15.28
CA GLU A 164 -3.28 15.37 -16.17
C GLU A 164 -4.35 15.78 -17.18
N LYS A 165 -5.06 14.79 -17.74
CA LYS A 165 -6.18 15.03 -18.64
C LYS A 165 -7.32 15.79 -17.94
N PHE A 166 -7.69 15.38 -16.73
CA PHE A 166 -8.72 16.06 -15.95
C PHE A 166 -8.27 17.45 -15.50
N LYS A 167 -7.00 17.65 -15.17
CA LYS A 167 -6.42 18.96 -14.82
C LYS A 167 -6.44 19.92 -16.01
N ALA A 168 -6.21 19.43 -17.23
CA ALA A 168 -6.29 20.23 -18.45
C ALA A 168 -7.72 20.64 -18.80
N ASN A 169 -8.73 19.82 -18.46
CA ASN A 169 -10.14 20.11 -18.68
C ASN A 169 -10.99 19.56 -17.52
N PRO A 170 -11.13 20.32 -16.42
CA PRO A 170 -11.85 19.85 -15.23
C PRO A 170 -13.37 19.90 -15.49
N GLN A 171 -13.87 18.86 -16.15
CA GLN A 171 -15.31 18.66 -16.34
C GLN A 171 -15.79 17.51 -15.47
N THR A 172 -16.80 17.79 -14.66
CA THR A 172 -17.48 16.78 -13.87
C THR A 172 -18.71 16.31 -14.62
N GLU A 173 -18.77 15.02 -14.93
CA GLU A 173 -19.93 14.39 -15.54
C GLU A 173 -20.82 13.77 -14.45
N TRP A 174 -22.12 14.09 -14.50
CA TRP A 174 -23.12 13.70 -13.51
C TRP A 174 -23.83 12.39 -13.87
#